data_AF-A0A2G3NV19-F1
#
_entry.id   AF-A0A2G3NV19-F1
#
_cell.length_a   1.000
_cell.length_b   1.000
_cell.length_c   1.000
_cell.angle_alpha   90.00
_cell.angle_beta   90.00
_cell.angle_gamma   90.00
#
_symmetry.space_group_name_H-M   'P 1'
#
loop_
_entity.id
_entity.type
_entity.pdbx_description
1 polymer ?
#
loop_
_entity_poly.entity_id
_entity_poly.type
_entity_poly.pdbx_seq_one_letter_code
_entity_poly.pdbx_strand_id
1 'polypeptide(L)'
;MRKVGENRLTYRAVDKVGDETVITRKIEVFEVKPINIEINGENLMRTSTVNQLNFNVYPVDSYDKKLTWSSSNPNVATVDSSGKVTSLAEGEVTITANTNNGVKKSFDITVSDEINGNLSAYSQITINNIMTSLSISFNSQDERELTVTNVEISDGGWPTTYSKEKLEKSGIATKIAPYGSFGISLSTKLGYFVGETTIKLTVITNEGIEKVFEYQL
;
A
#
# COMPACT_ATOMS: atom_id res chain seq x y z
N MET A 1 -20.02 25.24 24.58
CA MET A 1 -20.69 24.85 23.32
C MET A 1 -21.22 26.13 22.69
N ARG A 2 -20.94 26.41 21.40
CA ARG A 2 -21.47 27.62 20.74
C ARG A 2 -22.93 27.39 20.38
N LYS A 3 -23.80 28.31 20.80
CA LYS A 3 -25.20 28.31 20.38
C LYS A 3 -25.28 28.76 18.92
N VAL A 4 -25.94 27.97 18.08
CA VAL A 4 -26.09 28.23 16.63
C VAL A 4 -27.53 28.52 16.23
N GLY A 5 -28.48 28.27 17.12
CA GLY A 5 -29.88 28.56 16.86
C GLY A 5 -30.71 28.59 18.13
N GLU A 6 -31.89 29.16 18.00
CA GLU A 6 -32.93 29.15 19.02
C GLU A 6 -34.27 28.88 18.34
N ASN A 7 -34.99 27.89 18.86
CA ASN A 7 -36.35 27.58 18.47
C ASN A 7 -37.28 27.75 19.66
N ARG A 8 -38.58 27.88 19.39
CA ARG A 8 -39.62 27.98 20.40
C ARG A 8 -40.66 26.91 20.14
N LEU A 9 -40.95 26.11 21.16
CA LEU A 9 -42.05 25.14 21.12
C LEU A 9 -43.22 25.72 21.89
N THR A 10 -44.33 25.95 21.21
CA THR A 10 -45.54 26.50 21.81
C THR A 10 -46.61 25.42 21.90
N TYR A 11 -47.03 25.11 23.12
CA TYR A 11 -48.18 24.25 23.41
C TYR A 11 -49.39 25.14 23.65
N ARG A 12 -50.50 24.87 22.96
CA ARG A 12 -51.80 25.52 23.15
C ARG A 12 -52.83 24.47 23.52
N ALA A 13 -53.43 24.60 24.68
CA ALA A 13 -54.56 23.80 25.11
C ALA A 13 -55.80 24.69 25.23
N VAL A 14 -56.95 24.19 24.77
CA VAL A 14 -58.25 24.85 24.91
C VAL A 14 -59.16 23.89 25.64
N ASP A 15 -59.82 24.34 26.70
CA ASP A 15 -60.80 23.51 27.39
C ASP A 15 -62.16 23.51 26.68
N LYS A 16 -63.17 22.84 27.28
CA LYS A 16 -64.50 22.71 26.68
C LYS A 16 -65.31 24.01 26.68
N VAL A 17 -64.94 24.99 27.51
CA VAL A 17 -65.63 26.28 27.60
C VAL A 17 -64.91 27.38 26.80
N GLY A 18 -63.74 27.07 26.23
CA GLY A 18 -62.99 27.93 25.35
C GLY A 18 -61.78 28.61 26.01
N ASP A 19 -61.49 28.30 27.28
CA ASP A 19 -60.35 28.89 27.98
C ASP A 19 -59.04 28.32 27.44
N GLU A 20 -58.09 29.21 27.21
CA GLU A 20 -56.84 28.91 26.53
C GLU A 20 -55.66 28.92 27.50
N THR A 21 -54.83 27.88 27.45
CA THR A 21 -53.51 27.85 28.10
C THR A 21 -52.44 27.72 27.03
N VAL A 22 -51.56 28.73 26.95
CA VAL A 22 -50.42 28.74 26.03
C VAL A 22 -49.12 28.70 26.83
N ILE A 23 -48.28 27.69 26.56
CA ILE A 23 -46.96 27.56 27.17
C ILE A 23 -45.92 27.54 26.05
N THR A 24 -44.95 28.46 26.10
CA THR A 24 -43.81 28.46 25.18
C THR A 24 -42.54 28.03 25.91
N ARG A 25 -41.83 27.05 25.34
CA ARG A 25 -40.51 26.60 25.80
C ARG A 25 -39.44 26.98 24.78
N LYS A 26 -38.33 27.51 25.29
CA LYS A 26 -37.13 27.84 24.51
C LYS A 26 -36.31 26.57 24.28
N ILE A 27 -35.89 26.33 23.05
CA ILE A 27 -35.00 25.24 22.66
C ILE A 27 -33.74 25.86 22.07
N GLU A 28 -32.59 25.61 22.67
CA GLU A 28 -31.31 26.09 22.17
C GLU A 28 -30.61 25.00 21.36
N VAL A 29 -30.14 25.36 20.18
CA VAL A 29 -29.39 24.46 19.29
C VAL A 29 -27.92 24.80 19.40
N PHE A 30 -27.09 23.81 19.66
CA PHE A 30 -25.64 23.96 19.80
C PHE A 30 -24.91 23.35 18.60
N GLU A 31 -23.73 23.89 18.29
CA GLU A 31 -22.86 23.29 17.30
C GLU A 31 -22.41 21.89 17.75
N VAL A 32 -22.42 20.95 16.83
CA VAL A 32 -21.78 19.65 17.01
C VAL A 32 -20.34 19.78 16.52
N LYS A 33 -19.37 19.52 17.38
CA LYS A 33 -17.95 19.62 17.03
C LYS A 33 -17.45 18.30 16.44
N PRO A 34 -16.49 18.33 15.51
CA PRO A 34 -15.75 17.14 15.11
C PRO A 34 -15.10 16.46 16.32
N ILE A 35 -15.17 15.14 16.39
CA ILE A 35 -14.53 14.32 17.44
C ILE A 35 -13.65 13.21 16.86
N ASN A 36 -13.83 12.86 15.60
CA ASN A 36 -13.05 11.83 14.93
C ASN A 36 -12.80 12.19 13.47
N ILE A 37 -11.67 11.70 12.94
CA ILE A 37 -11.32 11.75 11.52
C ILE A 37 -10.96 10.32 11.12
N GLU A 38 -11.53 9.87 10.00
CA GLU A 38 -11.09 8.66 9.32
C GLU A 38 -10.33 9.04 8.07
N ILE A 39 -9.22 8.35 7.80
CA ILE A 39 -8.38 8.54 6.60
C ILE A 39 -8.18 7.16 5.98
N ASN A 40 -8.38 7.07 4.67
CA ASN A 40 -8.18 5.87 3.86
C ASN A 40 -7.42 6.22 2.58
N GLY A 41 -6.53 5.35 2.13
CA GLY A 41 -5.74 5.53 0.91
C GLY A 41 -4.66 4.46 0.80
N GLU A 42 -3.83 4.55 -0.23
CA GLU A 42 -2.65 3.69 -0.36
C GLU A 42 -1.55 4.13 0.60
N ASN A 43 -0.96 3.19 1.33
CA ASN A 43 0.13 3.45 2.28
C ASN A 43 1.52 3.18 1.69
N LEU A 44 1.60 2.66 0.46
CA LEU A 44 2.83 2.49 -0.29
C LEU A 44 2.74 3.35 -1.54
N MET A 45 3.75 4.18 -1.76
CA MET A 45 3.88 5.04 -2.93
C MET A 45 5.24 4.83 -3.59
N ARG A 46 5.28 4.99 -4.90
CA ARG A 46 6.53 5.12 -5.66
C ARG A 46 7.06 6.55 -5.55
N THR A 47 8.31 6.81 -5.95
CA THR A 47 8.78 8.20 -6.03
C THR A 47 8.09 8.94 -7.19
N SER A 48 7.93 10.25 -7.06
CA SER A 48 7.35 11.13 -8.10
C SER A 48 5.90 10.78 -8.50
N THR A 49 5.13 10.14 -7.62
CA THR A 49 3.71 9.84 -7.84
C THR A 49 2.82 10.65 -6.91
N VAL A 50 1.50 10.58 -7.16
CA VAL A 50 0.49 11.27 -6.37
C VAL A 50 -0.54 10.27 -5.86
N ASN A 51 -0.97 10.46 -4.61
CA ASN A 51 -2.00 9.65 -3.97
C ASN A 51 -3.03 10.59 -3.30
N GLN A 52 -4.31 10.36 -3.58
CA GLN A 52 -5.38 11.12 -2.96
C GLN A 52 -5.87 10.37 -1.72
N LEU A 53 -5.64 10.95 -0.54
CA LEU A 53 -6.24 10.42 0.69
C LEU A 53 -7.72 10.76 0.73
N ASN A 54 -8.55 9.74 0.96
CA ASN A 54 -9.97 9.89 1.24
C ASN A 54 -10.16 10.04 2.74
N PHE A 55 -11.03 10.96 3.17
CA PHE A 55 -11.25 11.19 4.59
C PHE A 55 -12.70 11.54 4.92
N ASN A 56 -13.10 11.20 6.14
CA ASN A 56 -14.39 11.57 6.71
C ASN A 56 -14.20 12.20 8.09
N VAL A 57 -14.99 13.22 8.40
CA VAL A 57 -15.00 13.88 9.71
C VAL A 57 -16.32 13.58 10.41
N TYR A 58 -16.22 13.07 11.63
CA TYR A 58 -17.36 12.61 12.41
C TYR A 58 -17.58 13.44 13.68
N PRO A 59 -18.86 13.59 14.10
CA PRO A 59 -20.06 13.06 13.44
C PRO A 59 -20.37 13.78 12.12
N VAL A 60 -21.18 13.15 11.25
CA VAL A 60 -21.43 13.64 9.89
C VAL A 60 -22.18 14.99 9.86
N ASP A 61 -22.85 15.36 10.93
CA ASP A 61 -23.53 16.65 11.10
C ASP A 61 -22.65 17.70 11.82
N SER A 62 -21.37 17.38 12.06
CA SER A 62 -20.44 18.31 12.68
C SER A 62 -20.26 19.60 11.87
N TYR A 63 -20.16 20.71 12.60
CA TYR A 63 -19.85 22.03 12.07
C TYR A 63 -18.35 22.16 11.83
N ASP A 64 -17.96 22.90 10.78
CA ASP A 64 -16.56 23.21 10.44
C ASP A 64 -15.65 21.97 10.28
N LYS A 65 -15.89 21.21 9.21
CA LYS A 65 -15.13 20.00 8.86
C LYS A 65 -13.83 20.26 8.09
N LYS A 66 -13.36 21.52 8.06
CA LYS A 66 -12.11 21.84 7.36
C LYS A 66 -10.95 21.17 8.08
N LEU A 67 -10.08 20.56 7.30
CA LEU A 67 -8.85 19.93 7.79
C LEU A 67 -7.64 20.74 7.32
N THR A 68 -6.68 20.91 8.23
CA THR A 68 -5.32 21.30 7.90
C THR A 68 -4.46 20.05 7.84
N TRP A 69 -3.65 19.93 6.80
CA TRP A 69 -2.77 18.79 6.58
C TRP A 69 -1.31 19.16 6.83
N SER A 70 -0.52 18.18 7.24
CA SER A 70 0.93 18.34 7.45
C SER A 70 1.65 17.04 7.15
N SER A 71 2.91 17.15 6.74
CA SER A 71 3.82 16.04 6.55
C SER A 71 4.92 16.10 7.61
N SER A 72 5.24 14.95 8.21
CA SER A 72 6.38 14.82 9.13
C SER A 72 7.73 15.00 8.44
N ASN A 73 7.81 14.72 7.14
CA ASN A 73 9.02 14.91 6.34
C ASN A 73 8.67 15.36 4.90
N PRO A 74 8.57 16.68 4.66
CA PRO A 74 8.28 17.24 3.34
C PRO A 74 9.31 16.92 2.25
N ASN A 75 10.50 16.41 2.60
CA ASN A 75 11.49 15.96 1.60
C ASN A 75 11.20 14.54 1.08
N VAL A 76 10.43 13.74 1.83
CA VAL A 76 9.98 12.39 1.44
C VAL A 76 8.63 12.47 0.74
N ALA A 77 7.65 13.16 1.34
CA ALA A 77 6.39 13.45 0.68
C ALA A 77 5.75 14.75 1.20
N THR A 78 5.06 15.46 0.33
CA THR A 78 4.26 16.65 0.66
C THR A 78 2.78 16.33 0.59
N VAL A 79 1.95 17.12 1.29
CA VAL A 79 0.49 17.01 1.24
C VAL A 79 -0.11 18.40 1.07
N ASP A 80 -1.10 18.55 0.19
CA ASP A 80 -1.80 19.81 -0.01
C ASP A 80 -3.06 19.94 0.87
N SER A 81 -3.77 21.08 0.75
CA SER A 81 -4.97 21.35 1.55
C SER A 81 -6.15 20.43 1.24
N SER A 82 -6.13 19.72 0.12
CA SER A 82 -7.15 18.74 -0.28
C SER A 82 -6.83 17.31 0.18
N GLY A 83 -5.69 17.10 0.83
CA GLY A 83 -5.23 15.75 1.22
C GLY A 83 -4.57 14.99 0.06
N LYS A 84 -4.16 15.68 -1.01
CA LYS A 84 -3.39 15.09 -2.09
C LYS A 84 -1.92 15.02 -1.68
N VAL A 85 -1.38 13.81 -1.61
CA VAL A 85 0.02 13.53 -1.27
C VAL A 85 0.83 13.41 -2.55
N THR A 86 2.01 14.04 -2.58
CA THR A 86 3.01 13.92 -3.66
C THR A 86 4.31 13.39 -3.07
N SER A 87 4.78 12.24 -3.56
CA SER A 87 6.04 11.62 -3.13
C SER A 87 7.23 12.23 -3.86
N LEU A 88 8.35 12.37 -3.16
CA LEU A 88 9.56 13.04 -3.65
C LEU A 88 10.80 12.16 -3.55
N ALA A 89 10.97 11.45 -2.44
CA ALA A 89 12.13 10.60 -2.19
C ALA A 89 11.73 9.37 -1.36
N GLU A 90 12.53 8.30 -1.44
CA GLU A 90 12.31 7.10 -0.64
C GLU A 90 12.39 7.37 0.86
N GLY A 91 11.58 6.65 1.63
CA GLY A 91 11.52 6.75 3.08
C GLY A 91 10.12 6.65 3.64
N GLU A 92 10.02 6.70 4.96
CA GLU A 92 8.74 6.67 5.67
C GLU A 92 8.33 8.09 6.07
N VAL A 93 7.04 8.38 5.94
CA VAL A 93 6.47 9.68 6.27
C VAL A 93 5.06 9.53 6.82
N THR A 94 4.82 10.13 7.98
CA THR A 94 3.48 10.29 8.54
C THR A 94 2.85 11.57 8.00
N ILE A 95 1.65 11.45 7.44
CA ILE A 95 0.77 12.55 7.07
C ILE A 95 -0.28 12.74 8.16
N THR A 96 -0.48 13.97 8.64
CA THR A 96 -1.44 14.27 9.71
C THR A 96 -2.49 15.27 9.26
N ALA A 97 -3.75 14.89 9.40
CA ALA A 97 -4.90 15.78 9.30
C ALA A 97 -5.29 16.30 10.68
N ASN A 98 -5.65 17.59 10.76
CA ASN A 98 -6.05 18.25 11.99
C ASN A 98 -7.29 19.11 11.75
N THR A 99 -8.31 19.00 12.61
CA THR A 99 -9.45 19.92 12.62
C THR A 99 -9.11 21.20 13.37
N ASN A 100 -9.89 22.26 13.14
CA ASN A 100 -9.74 23.53 13.85
C ASN A 100 -9.91 23.40 15.38
N ASN A 101 -10.67 22.41 15.85
CA ASN A 101 -10.85 22.13 17.27
C ASN A 101 -9.81 21.16 17.86
N GLY A 102 -8.77 20.78 17.11
CA GLY A 102 -7.62 20.02 17.60
C GLY A 102 -7.74 18.50 17.53
N VAL A 103 -8.76 17.96 16.85
CA VAL A 103 -8.83 16.52 16.57
C VAL A 103 -7.80 16.20 15.50
N LYS A 104 -7.00 15.16 15.71
CA LYS A 104 -5.94 14.74 14.78
C LYS A 104 -6.09 13.30 14.36
N LYS A 105 -5.69 13.00 13.13
CA LYS A 105 -5.51 11.65 12.63
C LYS A 105 -4.27 11.59 11.75
N SER A 106 -3.48 10.55 11.96
CA SER A 106 -2.28 10.26 11.19
C SER A 106 -2.52 9.12 10.22
N PHE A 107 -1.78 9.15 9.11
CA PHE A 107 -1.73 8.13 8.09
C PHE A 107 -0.27 7.96 7.66
N ASP A 108 0.27 6.76 7.85
CA ASP A 108 1.67 6.46 7.55
C ASP A 108 1.81 6.01 6.10
N ILE A 109 2.82 6.56 5.41
CA ILE A 109 3.13 6.29 4.01
C ILE A 109 4.59 5.86 3.92
N THR A 110 4.85 4.79 3.21
CA THR A 110 6.17 4.37 2.76
C THR A 110 6.34 4.76 1.30
N VAL A 111 7.40 5.49 0.98
CA VAL A 111 7.82 5.77 -0.39
C VAL A 111 8.97 4.83 -0.75
N SER A 112 8.79 3.97 -1.75
CA SER A 112 9.81 3.02 -2.22
C SER A 112 9.60 2.68 -3.68
N ASP A 113 10.68 2.63 -4.46
CA ASP A 113 10.68 2.16 -5.85
C ASP A 113 11.04 0.66 -5.97
N GLU A 114 11.31 0.02 -4.84
CA GLU A 114 11.70 -1.39 -4.73
C GLU A 114 10.71 -2.31 -5.43
N ILE A 115 11.24 -3.32 -6.13
CA ILE A 115 10.41 -4.35 -6.79
C ILE A 115 9.92 -5.33 -5.73
N ASN A 116 8.62 -5.62 -5.72
CA ASN A 116 8.03 -6.60 -4.80
C ASN A 116 7.64 -7.90 -5.51
N GLY A 117 7.90 -9.03 -4.86
CA GLY A 117 7.58 -10.34 -5.40
C GLY A 117 8.06 -11.47 -4.51
N ASN A 118 7.61 -12.69 -4.83
CA ASN A 118 7.91 -13.88 -4.06
C ASN A 118 8.63 -14.89 -4.97
N LEU A 119 9.88 -15.21 -4.63
CA LEU A 119 10.67 -16.27 -5.27
C LEU A 119 10.51 -17.57 -4.45
N SER A 120 10.20 -18.66 -5.14
CA SER A 120 10.17 -20.00 -4.56
C SER A 120 10.81 -21.01 -5.50
N ALA A 121 11.33 -22.09 -4.92
CA ALA A 121 11.88 -23.18 -5.69
C ALA A 121 11.64 -24.52 -5.02
N TYR A 122 11.49 -25.57 -5.84
CA TYR A 122 11.25 -26.94 -5.38
C TYR A 122 12.05 -27.93 -6.21
N SER A 123 12.61 -28.94 -5.56
CA SER A 123 13.50 -29.93 -6.18
C SER A 123 12.93 -31.35 -6.19
N GLN A 124 13.34 -32.14 -7.18
CA GLN A 124 13.28 -33.61 -7.14
C GLN A 124 14.68 -34.16 -6.85
N ILE A 125 14.77 -35.15 -5.96
CA ILE A 125 16.03 -35.60 -5.34
C ILE A 125 16.33 -37.06 -5.70
N THR A 126 17.62 -37.41 -5.74
CA THR A 126 18.15 -38.78 -5.86
C THR A 126 18.96 -39.20 -4.63
N ILE A 127 19.59 -40.38 -4.68
CA ILE A 127 20.44 -40.89 -3.60
C ILE A 127 21.54 -39.86 -3.28
N ASN A 128 21.85 -39.70 -1.99
CA ASN A 128 22.84 -38.74 -1.47
C ASN A 128 22.48 -37.26 -1.65
N ASN A 129 21.18 -36.92 -1.66
CA ASN A 129 20.71 -35.52 -1.66
C ASN A 129 21.09 -34.72 -2.91
N ILE A 130 21.30 -35.41 -4.04
CA ILE A 130 21.60 -34.81 -5.33
C ILE A 130 20.29 -34.51 -6.06
N MET A 131 20.06 -33.24 -6.39
CA MET A 131 18.90 -32.78 -7.14
C MET A 131 19.00 -33.16 -8.63
N THR A 132 17.93 -33.74 -9.19
CA THR A 132 17.84 -34.09 -10.63
C THR A 132 16.95 -33.18 -11.43
N SER A 133 15.98 -32.54 -10.77
CA SER A 133 15.15 -31.51 -11.38
C SER A 133 14.89 -30.39 -10.39
N LEU A 134 14.83 -29.16 -10.89
CA LEU A 134 14.56 -27.95 -10.14
C LEU A 134 13.47 -27.14 -10.83
N SER A 135 12.41 -26.81 -10.11
CA SER A 135 11.41 -25.84 -10.54
C SER A 135 11.61 -24.54 -9.78
N ILE A 136 11.76 -23.43 -10.49
CA ILE A 136 11.87 -22.08 -9.95
C ILE A 136 10.63 -21.32 -10.37
N SER A 137 10.03 -20.58 -9.44
CA SER A 137 8.85 -19.76 -9.70
C SER A 137 8.99 -18.42 -9.01
N PHE A 138 8.62 -17.36 -9.72
CA PHE A 138 8.55 -16.01 -9.19
C PHE A 138 7.17 -15.44 -9.45
N ASN A 139 6.51 -14.94 -8.41
CA ASN A 139 5.23 -14.24 -8.51
C ASN A 139 5.47 -12.76 -8.19
N SER A 140 5.27 -11.91 -9.19
CA SER A 140 5.37 -10.45 -9.02
C SER A 140 4.24 -9.95 -8.13
N GLN A 141 4.55 -9.03 -7.23
CA GLN A 141 3.58 -8.18 -6.54
C GLN A 141 3.72 -6.72 -7.00
N ASP A 142 4.44 -6.52 -8.10
CA ASP A 142 4.71 -5.21 -8.69
C ASP A 142 3.70 -4.94 -9.81
N GLU A 143 3.22 -3.70 -9.85
CA GLU A 143 2.31 -3.20 -10.90
C GLU A 143 3.01 -2.88 -12.22
N ARG A 144 4.34 -2.85 -12.25
CA ARG A 144 5.13 -2.64 -13.46
C ARG A 144 5.33 -3.95 -14.20
N GLU A 145 5.55 -3.84 -15.51
CA GLU A 145 6.18 -4.93 -16.26
C GLU A 145 7.62 -5.10 -15.79
N LEU A 146 8.00 -6.35 -15.50
CA LEU A 146 9.37 -6.72 -15.13
C LEU A 146 10.01 -7.52 -16.27
N THR A 147 11.33 -7.49 -16.35
CA THR A 147 12.12 -8.36 -17.21
C THR A 147 13.10 -9.15 -16.36
N VAL A 148 13.07 -10.48 -16.46
CA VAL A 148 14.10 -11.35 -15.90
C VAL A 148 15.38 -11.16 -16.71
N THR A 149 16.45 -10.71 -16.05
CA THR A 149 17.76 -10.51 -16.68
C THR A 149 18.66 -11.71 -16.48
N ASN A 150 18.63 -12.31 -15.29
CA ASN A 150 19.43 -13.49 -14.95
C ASN A 150 18.70 -14.41 -13.98
N VAL A 151 18.89 -15.71 -14.17
CA VAL A 151 18.68 -16.72 -13.12
C VAL A 151 20.02 -17.39 -12.85
N GLU A 152 20.47 -17.39 -11.60
CA GLU A 152 21.74 -17.95 -11.17
C GLU A 152 21.50 -19.05 -10.16
N ILE A 153 22.27 -20.13 -10.29
CA ILE A 153 22.16 -21.31 -9.41
C ILE A 153 23.56 -21.73 -9.01
N SER A 154 23.82 -21.83 -7.70
CA SER A 154 25.13 -22.23 -7.15
C SER A 154 24.94 -23.14 -5.95
N ASP A 155 25.82 -24.13 -5.78
CA ASP A 155 25.94 -25.03 -4.62
C ASP A 155 27.18 -24.69 -3.77
N GLY A 156 27.42 -23.39 -3.52
CA GLY A 156 28.63 -22.91 -2.84
C GLY A 156 29.84 -22.67 -3.77
N GLY A 157 29.73 -23.03 -5.05
CA GLY A 157 30.71 -22.71 -6.10
C GLY A 157 30.35 -21.49 -6.96
N TRP A 158 31.04 -21.34 -8.11
CA TRP A 158 30.68 -20.35 -9.12
C TRP A 158 29.28 -20.63 -9.67
N PRO A 159 28.38 -19.62 -9.73
CA PRO A 159 27.02 -19.84 -10.18
C PRO A 159 26.96 -20.21 -11.66
N THR A 160 26.03 -21.10 -11.99
CA THR A 160 25.56 -21.26 -13.37
C THR A 160 24.55 -20.16 -13.67
N THR A 161 24.91 -19.25 -14.59
CA THR A 161 24.06 -18.12 -15.00
C THR A 161 23.30 -18.43 -16.29
N TYR A 162 21.97 -18.35 -16.18
CA TYR A 162 21.00 -18.33 -17.27
C TYR A 162 20.61 -16.86 -17.54
N SER A 163 21.34 -16.22 -18.46
CA SER A 163 21.02 -14.86 -18.88
C SER A 163 19.73 -14.81 -19.68
N LYS A 164 19.12 -13.63 -19.76
CA LYS A 164 17.96 -13.32 -20.60
C LYS A 164 18.08 -13.92 -22.00
N GLU A 165 19.21 -13.67 -22.68
CA GLU A 165 19.44 -14.18 -24.04
C GLU A 165 19.43 -15.72 -24.11
N LYS A 166 20.00 -16.41 -23.11
CA LYS A 166 19.98 -17.87 -23.05
C LYS A 166 18.56 -18.39 -22.81
N LEU A 167 17.82 -17.77 -21.90
CA LEU A 167 16.43 -18.12 -21.60
C LEU A 167 15.55 -17.96 -22.85
N GLU A 168 15.65 -16.82 -23.54
CA GLU A 168 14.88 -16.54 -24.74
C GLU A 168 15.23 -17.47 -25.90
N LYS A 169 16.53 -17.79 -26.11
CA LYS A 169 16.96 -18.81 -27.10
C LYS A 169 16.42 -20.20 -26.78
N SER A 170 16.14 -20.50 -25.51
CA SER A 170 15.48 -21.73 -25.07
C SER A 170 13.95 -21.65 -25.10
N GLY A 171 13.36 -20.57 -25.63
CA GLY A 171 11.91 -20.39 -25.74
C GLY A 171 11.23 -19.96 -24.44
N ILE A 172 12.00 -19.53 -23.43
CA ILE A 172 11.48 -19.08 -22.14
C ILE A 172 11.23 -17.57 -22.22
N ALA A 173 9.98 -17.16 -21.97
CA ALA A 173 9.64 -15.74 -21.89
C ALA A 173 10.23 -15.11 -20.63
N THR A 174 10.86 -13.95 -20.79
CA THR A 174 11.55 -13.23 -19.69
C THR A 174 10.77 -12.01 -19.22
N LYS A 175 9.75 -11.57 -19.98
CA LYS A 175 8.84 -10.51 -19.55
C LYS A 175 7.79 -11.06 -18.59
N ILE A 176 7.57 -10.33 -17.51
CA ILE A 176 6.55 -10.59 -16.50
C ILE A 176 5.58 -9.42 -16.54
N ALA A 177 4.33 -9.70 -16.89
CA ALA A 177 3.27 -8.69 -16.84
C ALA A 177 3.08 -8.17 -15.39
N PRO A 178 2.45 -6.99 -15.20
CA PRO A 178 2.01 -6.53 -13.89
C PRO A 178 1.30 -7.63 -13.10
N TYR A 179 1.72 -7.85 -11.85
CA TYR A 179 1.23 -8.93 -10.97
C TYR A 179 1.30 -10.35 -11.58
N GLY A 180 2.11 -10.53 -12.63
CA GLY A 180 2.28 -11.79 -13.33
C GLY A 180 3.30 -12.71 -12.66
N SER A 181 3.65 -13.78 -13.36
CA SER A 181 4.62 -14.75 -12.88
C SER A 181 5.63 -15.17 -13.94
N PHE A 182 6.77 -15.66 -13.45
CA PHE A 182 7.82 -16.30 -14.24
C PHE A 182 8.09 -17.68 -13.65
N GLY A 183 8.37 -18.66 -14.50
CA GLY A 183 8.72 -19.99 -14.04
C GLY A 183 9.61 -20.73 -15.03
N ILE A 184 10.55 -21.49 -14.50
CA ILE A 184 11.40 -22.39 -15.28
C ILE A 184 11.54 -23.73 -14.57
N SER A 185 11.68 -24.78 -15.37
CA SER A 185 12.05 -26.11 -14.89
C SER A 185 13.34 -26.54 -15.55
N LEU A 186 14.26 -27.04 -14.73
CA LEU A 186 15.61 -27.41 -15.13
C LEU A 186 15.85 -28.87 -14.80
N SER A 187 16.42 -29.63 -15.73
CA SER A 187 16.96 -30.96 -15.45
C SER A 187 18.47 -30.88 -15.26
N THR A 188 18.95 -31.35 -14.12
CA THR A 188 20.34 -31.18 -13.69
C THR A 188 21.07 -32.51 -13.84
N LYS A 189 21.81 -32.66 -14.95
CA LYS A 189 22.50 -33.93 -15.28
C LYS A 189 23.68 -34.27 -14.35
N LEU A 190 24.28 -33.25 -13.73
CA LEU A 190 25.40 -33.37 -12.77
C LEU A 190 24.99 -33.06 -11.32
N GLY A 191 23.74 -32.63 -11.13
CA GLY A 191 23.10 -32.35 -9.85
C GLY A 191 23.65 -31.17 -9.05
N TYR A 192 22.79 -30.55 -8.26
CA TYR A 192 23.18 -29.62 -7.19
C TYR A 192 22.78 -30.25 -5.84
N PHE A 193 23.43 -29.86 -4.76
CA PHE A 193 23.09 -30.31 -3.39
C PHE A 193 22.00 -29.44 -2.80
N VAL A 194 20.87 -30.04 -2.39
CA VAL A 194 19.66 -29.31 -1.98
C VAL A 194 19.95 -28.25 -0.90
N GLY A 195 20.64 -28.61 0.19
CA GLY A 195 20.90 -27.68 1.32
C GLY A 195 22.02 -26.66 1.11
N GLU A 196 22.72 -26.71 -0.02
CA GLU A 196 23.78 -25.75 -0.38
C GLU A 196 23.39 -24.92 -1.60
N THR A 197 22.23 -25.23 -2.22
CA THR A 197 21.79 -24.59 -3.45
C THR A 197 21.16 -23.24 -3.14
N THR A 198 21.78 -22.19 -3.66
CA THR A 198 21.26 -20.83 -3.70
C THR A 198 20.80 -20.51 -5.11
N ILE A 199 19.61 -19.90 -5.21
CA ILE A 199 19.03 -19.39 -6.45
C ILE A 199 18.93 -17.89 -6.34
N LYS A 200 19.43 -17.19 -7.36
CA LYS A 200 19.23 -15.74 -7.52
C LYS A 200 18.45 -15.46 -8.78
N LEU A 201 17.38 -14.69 -8.67
CA LEU A 201 16.59 -14.21 -9.79
C LEU A 201 16.72 -12.69 -9.84
N THR A 202 17.33 -12.18 -10.90
CA THR A 202 17.47 -10.73 -11.13
C THR A 202 16.36 -10.27 -12.07
N VAL A 203 15.61 -9.26 -11.64
CA VAL A 203 14.58 -8.60 -12.43
C VAL A 203 14.84 -7.11 -12.51
N ILE A 204 14.47 -6.53 -13.65
CA ILE A 204 14.59 -5.10 -13.91
C ILE A 204 13.26 -4.55 -14.44
N THR A 205 12.96 -3.30 -14.13
CA THR A 205 11.82 -2.58 -14.71
C THR A 205 12.24 -1.80 -15.95
N ASN A 206 11.27 -1.28 -16.71
CA ASN A 206 11.57 -0.48 -17.90
C ASN A 206 12.28 0.84 -17.57
N GLU A 207 12.15 1.33 -16.33
CA GLU A 207 12.83 2.51 -15.80
C GLU A 207 14.26 2.21 -15.32
N GLY A 208 14.70 0.96 -15.39
CA GLY A 208 16.07 0.56 -15.02
C GLY A 208 16.27 0.24 -13.53
N ILE A 209 15.19 0.12 -12.75
CA ILE A 209 15.27 -0.30 -11.35
C ILE A 209 15.48 -1.81 -11.33
N GLU A 210 16.55 -2.28 -10.69
CA GLU A 210 16.92 -3.69 -10.60
C GLU A 210 16.75 -4.22 -9.18
N LYS A 211 16.32 -5.48 -9.05
CA LYS A 211 16.33 -6.21 -7.78
C LYS A 211 16.73 -7.66 -7.99
N VAL A 212 17.52 -8.18 -7.05
CA VAL A 212 17.86 -9.59 -6.94
C VAL A 212 17.03 -10.22 -5.84
N PHE A 213 16.28 -11.25 -6.19
CA PHE A 213 15.61 -12.14 -5.23
C PHE A 213 16.48 -13.36 -5.00
N GLU A 214 16.64 -13.76 -3.75
CA GLU A 214 17.44 -14.91 -3.35
C GLU A 214 16.57 -15.97 -2.67
N TYR A 215 16.77 -17.23 -3.00
CA TYR A 215 16.12 -18.37 -2.36
C TYR A 215 17.14 -19.48 -2.12
N GLN A 216 17.19 -19.98 -0.89
CA GLN A 216 18.01 -21.11 -0.51
C GLN A 216 17.13 -22.35 -0.38
N LEU A 217 17.51 -23.44 -1.06
CA LEU A 217 16.85 -24.73 -0.97
C LEU A 217 17.21 -25.53 0.29
#